data_AF-A0A538TF18-F1
#
_entry.id   AF-A0A538TF18-F1
#
_cell.length_a   1.000
_cell.length_b   1.000
_cell.length_c   1.000
_cell.angle_alpha   90.00
_cell.angle_beta   90.00
_cell.angle_gamma   90.00
#
_symmetry.space_group_name_H-M   'P 1'
#
loop_
_entity.id
_entity.type
_entity.pdbx_description
1 polymer ?
#
loop_
_entity_poly.entity_id
_entity_poly.type
_entity_poly.pdbx_seq_one_letter_code
_entity_poly.pdbx_strand_id
1 'polypeptide(L)'
;MADAESTCDTWVIMTTVPHTRRAQARTTAIESLRALTISHHTASLEELERLALSPAARDALARRLEGVGIDAVLLATCNRTELYWISGGREVDEMVHAALRGAGEPDELPGEHFTGLEALAAVTHLFRVACGLESLVLGEAEILGQV
;
A
#
# COMPACT_ATOMS: atom_id res chain seq x y z
N MET A 1 -19.57 -28.66 -15.12
CA MET A 1 -19.90 -27.85 -13.93
C MET A 1 -18.55 -27.43 -13.40
N ALA A 2 -18.14 -26.21 -13.74
CA ALA A 2 -16.76 -25.76 -13.59
C ALA A 2 -16.45 -25.54 -12.11
N ASP A 3 -15.35 -26.12 -11.66
CA ASP A 3 -14.79 -25.96 -10.32
C ASP A 3 -14.36 -24.51 -10.11
N ALA A 4 -14.85 -23.92 -9.03
CA ALA A 4 -14.44 -22.60 -8.55
C ALA A 4 -13.10 -22.73 -7.82
N GLU A 5 -12.00 -22.75 -8.56
CA GLU A 5 -10.68 -22.51 -8.00
C GLU A 5 -10.58 -21.04 -7.55
N SER A 6 -10.69 -20.88 -6.23
CA SER A 6 -10.28 -19.73 -5.42
C SER A 6 -8.94 -19.15 -5.93
N THR A 7 -9.02 -18.10 -6.74
CA THR A 7 -7.86 -17.39 -7.28
C THR A 7 -7.37 -16.40 -6.23
N CYS A 8 -6.46 -16.86 -5.38
CA CYS A 8 -5.68 -16.03 -4.47
C CYS A 8 -4.60 -15.29 -5.28
N ASP A 9 -5.00 -14.35 -6.13
CA ASP A 9 -4.03 -13.57 -6.90
C ASP A 9 -3.50 -12.42 -6.03
N THR A 10 -2.24 -12.53 -5.62
CA THR A 10 -1.48 -11.45 -4.99
C THR A 10 -0.99 -10.48 -6.06
N TRP A 11 -1.23 -9.17 -5.87
CA TRP A 11 -0.81 -8.14 -6.84
C TRP A 11 0.04 -7.07 -6.16
N VAL A 12 1.25 -6.89 -6.67
CA VAL A 12 2.12 -5.77 -6.34
C VAL A 12 2.08 -4.80 -7.51
N ILE A 13 1.54 -3.59 -7.30
CA ILE A 13 1.65 -2.52 -8.29
C ILE A 13 2.77 -1.60 -7.84
N MET A 14 3.90 -1.69 -8.54
CA MET A 14 5.00 -0.75 -8.44
C MET A 14 4.82 0.34 -9.50
N THR A 15 4.42 1.53 -9.09
CA THR A 15 4.62 2.72 -9.93
C THR A 15 6.06 3.18 -9.73
N THR A 16 6.90 3.09 -10.75
CA THR A 16 8.29 3.59 -10.68
C THR A 16 8.43 4.74 -11.66
N VAL A 17 8.59 5.96 -11.14
CA VAL A 17 8.94 7.13 -11.96
C VAL A 17 10.48 7.17 -12.10
N PRO A 18 11.06 7.41 -13.30
CA PRO A 18 12.50 7.34 -13.50
C PRO A 18 13.28 8.31 -12.59
N HIS A 19 14.13 7.76 -11.74
CA HIS A 19 14.88 8.49 -10.72
C HIS A 19 16.00 9.33 -11.35
N THR A 20 15.74 10.61 -11.65
CA THR A 20 16.78 11.58 -12.01
C THR A 20 17.06 12.55 -10.87
N ARG A 21 17.59 12.04 -9.74
CA ARG A 21 18.31 12.85 -8.74
C ARG A 21 19.15 11.99 -7.77
N ARG A 22 20.22 11.39 -8.31
CA ARG A 22 21.32 10.81 -7.52
C ARG A 22 22.14 11.94 -6.90
N ALA A 23 22.14 12.12 -5.57
CA ALA A 23 23.36 12.34 -4.77
C ALA A 23 23.17 12.81 -3.30
N GLN A 24 22.03 13.36 -2.84
CA GLN A 24 22.05 14.15 -1.57
C GLN A 24 21.13 13.70 -0.41
N ALA A 25 20.28 12.67 -0.53
CA ALA A 25 19.11 12.51 0.35
C ALA A 25 19.07 11.27 1.28
N ARG A 26 20.20 10.72 1.72
CA ARG A 26 20.19 9.42 2.45
C ARG A 26 19.50 9.46 3.83
N THR A 27 19.48 10.60 4.51
CA THR A 27 18.79 10.76 5.81
C THR A 27 17.36 11.29 5.63
N THR A 28 17.15 12.18 4.65
CA THR A 28 15.82 12.76 4.35
C THR A 28 14.85 11.73 3.76
N ALA A 29 15.35 10.72 3.04
CA ALA A 29 14.51 9.71 2.39
C ALA A 29 13.68 8.87 3.37
N ILE A 30 14.25 8.52 4.54
CA ILE A 30 13.49 7.80 5.57
C ILE A 30 12.44 8.72 6.16
N GLU A 31 12.78 9.96 6.52
CA GLU A 31 11.84 10.93 7.11
C GLU A 31 10.64 11.24 6.21
N SER A 32 10.83 11.16 4.88
CA SER A 32 9.78 11.35 3.89
C SER A 32 8.89 10.11 3.67
N LEU A 33 9.29 8.91 4.11
CA LEU A 33 8.48 7.72 3.87
C LEU A 33 7.16 7.80 4.66
N ARG A 34 6.06 7.51 4.00
CA ARG A 34 4.74 7.38 4.59
C ARG A 34 4.14 6.04 4.20
N ALA A 35 3.28 5.51 5.07
CA ALA A 35 2.48 4.35 4.77
C ALA A 35 1.05 4.53 5.28
N LEU A 36 0.10 4.00 4.53
CA LEU A 36 -1.28 3.85 4.95
C LEU A 36 -1.61 2.36 4.85
N THR A 37 -1.93 1.73 5.97
CA THR A 37 -2.06 0.28 6.06
C THR A 37 -3.38 -0.13 6.70
N ILE A 38 -3.99 -1.18 6.14
CA ILE A 38 -5.04 -1.97 6.79
C ILE A 38 -4.65 -3.45 6.69
N SER A 39 -4.89 -4.21 7.76
CA SER A 39 -4.60 -5.64 7.78
C SER A 39 -5.58 -6.39 8.67
N HIS A 40 -5.49 -7.72 8.68
CA HIS A 40 -6.29 -8.60 9.55
C HIS A 40 -6.08 -8.34 11.06
N HIS A 41 -5.04 -7.60 11.45
CA HIS A 41 -4.84 -7.14 12.83
C HIS A 41 -5.70 -5.93 13.20
N THR A 42 -6.09 -5.12 12.21
CA THR A 42 -6.82 -3.85 12.41
C THR A 42 -8.25 -3.89 11.89
N ALA A 43 -8.61 -4.93 11.13
CA ALA A 43 -9.91 -5.12 10.51
C ALA A 43 -10.25 -6.61 10.36
N SER A 44 -11.54 -6.92 10.37
CA SER A 44 -12.09 -8.23 10.02
C SER A 44 -11.90 -8.54 8.53
N LEU A 45 -12.03 -9.83 8.16
CA LEU A 45 -11.94 -10.25 6.77
C LEU A 45 -13.01 -9.59 5.88
N GLU A 46 -14.24 -9.46 6.38
CA GLU A 46 -15.34 -8.79 5.67
C GLU A 46 -15.01 -7.31 5.38
N GLU A 47 -14.38 -6.62 6.33
CA GLU A 47 -13.90 -5.26 6.13
C GLU A 47 -12.75 -5.20 5.11
N LEU A 48 -11.80 -6.14 5.15
CA LEU A 48 -10.71 -6.22 4.19
C LEU A 48 -11.21 -6.49 2.76
N GLU A 49 -12.18 -7.40 2.60
CA GLU A 49 -12.79 -7.71 1.31
C GLU A 49 -13.54 -6.51 0.72
N ARG A 50 -14.31 -5.80 1.57
CA ARG A 50 -15.01 -4.58 1.17
C ARG A 50 -14.03 -3.48 0.75
N LEU A 51 -12.92 -3.34 1.48
CA LEU A 51 -11.90 -2.31 1.24
C LEU A 51 -10.87 -2.71 0.19
N ALA A 52 -10.94 -3.93 -0.34
CA ALA A 52 -10.04 -4.39 -1.36
C ALA A 52 -10.28 -3.61 -2.66
N LEU A 53 -9.25 -2.90 -3.12
CA LEU A 53 -9.31 -2.22 -4.41
C LEU A 53 -9.47 -3.25 -5.53
N SER A 54 -10.50 -3.08 -6.37
CA SER A 54 -10.66 -3.86 -7.61
C SER A 54 -9.47 -3.61 -8.57
N PRO A 55 -9.17 -4.52 -9.52
CA PRO A 55 -8.08 -4.30 -10.48
C PRO A 55 -8.18 -2.94 -11.21
N ALA A 56 -9.39 -2.55 -11.62
CA ALA A 56 -9.62 -1.26 -12.27
C ALA A 56 -9.36 -0.06 -11.33
N ALA A 57 -9.73 -0.19 -10.05
CA ALA A 57 -9.44 0.82 -9.03
C ALA A 57 -7.94 0.96 -8.78
N ARG A 58 -7.21 -0.15 -8.74
CA ARG A 58 -5.74 -0.14 -8.58
C ARG A 58 -5.04 0.54 -9.76
N ASP A 59 -5.47 0.23 -10.99
CA ASP A 59 -4.96 0.89 -12.19
C ASP A 59 -5.29 2.39 -12.22
N ALA A 60 -6.49 2.77 -11.76
CA ALA A 60 -6.89 4.17 -11.66
C ALA A 60 -6.09 4.91 -10.60
N LEU A 61 -5.78 4.26 -9.46
CA LEU A 61 -4.91 4.81 -8.43
C LEU A 61 -3.49 5.03 -8.98
N ALA A 62 -2.91 4.02 -9.62
CA ALA A 62 -1.59 4.09 -10.23
C ALA A 62 -1.49 5.26 -11.22
N ARG A 63 -2.43 5.35 -12.18
CA ARG A 63 -2.47 6.46 -13.15
C ARG A 63 -2.61 7.84 -12.50
N ARG A 64 -3.38 7.94 -11.40
CA ARG A 64 -3.53 9.21 -10.68
C ARG A 64 -2.23 9.62 -10.00
N LEU A 65 -1.59 8.69 -9.29
CA LEU A 65 -0.31 8.93 -8.60
C LEU A 65 0.80 9.28 -9.60
N GLU A 66 0.87 8.59 -10.72
CA GLU A 66 1.77 8.93 -11.84
C GLU A 66 1.47 10.31 -12.42
N GLY A 67 0.20 10.64 -12.64
CA GLY A 67 -0.23 11.93 -13.18
C GLY A 67 0.14 13.13 -12.30
N VAL A 68 0.35 12.89 -11.00
CA VAL A 68 0.81 13.92 -10.05
C VAL A 68 2.29 13.79 -9.67
N GLY A 69 3.01 12.81 -10.23
CA GLY A 69 4.45 12.62 -10.02
C GLY A 69 4.82 12.12 -8.61
N ILE A 70 3.97 11.30 -7.99
CA ILE A 70 4.23 10.73 -6.66
C ILE A 70 4.77 9.30 -6.81
N ASP A 71 5.95 9.05 -6.23
CA ASP A 71 6.52 7.71 -6.11
C ASP A 71 5.79 6.93 -5.02
N ALA A 72 5.06 5.88 -5.42
CA ALA A 72 4.28 5.06 -4.52
C ALA A 72 4.29 3.56 -4.87
N VAL A 73 4.09 2.73 -3.86
CA VAL A 73 3.97 1.28 -3.95
C VAL A 73 2.69 0.84 -3.27
N LEU A 74 1.85 0.11 -4.00
CA LEU A 74 0.67 -0.54 -3.46
C LEU A 74 0.94 -2.04 -3.27
N LEU A 75 0.85 -2.50 -2.03
CA LEU A 75 0.88 -3.91 -1.65
C LEU A 75 -0.53 -4.35 -1.28
N ALA A 76 -1.17 -5.15 -2.13
CA ALA A 76 -2.51 -5.67 -1.90
C ALA A 76 -2.52 -7.20 -1.95
N THR A 77 -2.90 -7.81 -0.83
CA THR A 77 -3.13 -9.25 -0.69
C THR A 77 -4.50 -9.49 -0.09
N CYS A 78 -4.90 -10.75 0.10
CA CYS A 78 -6.14 -11.08 0.81
C CYS A 78 -6.15 -10.63 2.28
N ASN A 79 -4.97 -10.41 2.89
CA ASN A 79 -4.83 -10.18 4.32
C ASN A 79 -4.37 -8.75 4.67
N ARG A 80 -4.02 -7.94 3.66
CA ARG A 80 -3.59 -6.55 3.83
C ARG A 80 -3.74 -5.72 2.57
N THR A 81 -3.96 -4.43 2.76
CA THR A 81 -3.78 -3.40 1.73
C THR A 81 -2.93 -2.29 2.31
N GLU A 82 -1.78 -2.04 1.70
CA GLU A 82 -0.80 -1.06 2.17
C GLU A 82 -0.33 -0.19 1.01
N LEU A 83 -0.40 1.14 1.20
CA LEU A 83 0.13 2.11 0.26
C LEU A 83 1.31 2.83 0.90
N TYR A 84 2.48 2.73 0.28
CA TYR A 84 3.70 3.41 0.67
C TYR A 84 4.01 4.52 -0.31
N TRP A 85 4.45 5.69 0.15
CA TRP A 85 4.87 6.78 -0.74
C TRP A 85 5.96 7.65 -0.12
N ILE A 86 6.65 8.39 -0.98
CA ILE A 86 7.61 9.43 -0.57
C ILE A 86 6.88 10.76 -0.46
N SER A 87 6.72 11.26 0.76
CA SER A 87 6.12 12.57 1.04
C SER A 87 7.10 13.70 0.76
N GLY A 88 6.67 14.65 -0.09
CA GLY A 88 7.32 15.95 -0.26
C GLY A 88 6.80 17.03 0.68
N GLY A 89 5.95 16.66 1.66
CA GLY A 89 5.22 17.56 2.54
C GLY A 89 3.71 17.33 2.48
N ARG A 90 2.97 18.07 3.30
CA ARG A 90 1.52 17.87 3.53
C ARG A 90 0.67 17.87 2.26
N GLU A 91 1.00 18.71 1.28
CA GLU A 91 0.27 18.78 0.01
C GLU A 91 0.34 17.45 -0.76
N VAL A 92 1.51 16.80 -0.77
CA VAL A 92 1.71 15.49 -1.39
C VAL A 92 0.84 14.44 -0.68
N ASP A 93 0.81 14.44 0.65
CA ASP A 93 0.01 13.48 1.41
C ASP A 93 -1.50 13.67 1.12
N GLU A 94 -1.97 14.92 1.08
CA GLU A 94 -3.36 15.22 0.74
C GLU A 94 -3.73 14.77 -0.68
N MET A 95 -2.81 14.90 -1.64
CA MET A 95 -2.97 14.41 -3.01
C MET A 95 -3.04 12.88 -3.07
N VAL A 96 -2.20 12.17 -2.30
CA VAL A 96 -2.28 10.69 -2.19
C VAL A 96 -3.62 10.27 -1.62
N HIS A 97 -4.06 10.89 -0.52
CA HIS A 97 -5.36 10.59 0.08
C HIS A 97 -6.52 10.88 -0.88
N ALA A 98 -6.45 11.95 -1.67
CA ALA A 98 -7.43 12.26 -2.69
C ALA A 98 -7.42 11.26 -3.84
N ALA A 99 -6.23 10.81 -4.28
CA ALA A 99 -6.09 9.79 -5.31
C ALA A 99 -6.69 8.45 -4.87
N LEU A 100 -6.47 8.07 -3.62
CA LEU A 100 -7.04 6.86 -3.02
C LEU A 100 -8.57 6.93 -2.94
N ARG A 101 -9.12 8.04 -2.43
CA ARG A 101 -10.57 8.28 -2.39
C ARG A 101 -11.22 8.25 -3.78
N GLY A 102 -10.55 8.81 -4.78
CA GLY A 102 -11.07 8.82 -6.14
C GLY A 102 -10.94 7.48 -6.87
N ALA A 103 -10.11 6.56 -6.37
CA ALA A 103 -9.87 5.24 -6.94
C ALA A 103 -10.75 4.16 -6.30
N GLY A 104 -10.99 4.23 -4.99
CA GLY A 104 -11.95 3.38 -4.30
C GLY A 104 -13.37 3.92 -4.33
N GLU A 105 -14.27 3.26 -3.61
CA GLU A 105 -15.61 3.79 -3.38
C GLU A 105 -15.53 5.01 -2.42
N PRO A 106 -16.23 6.12 -2.73
CA PRO A 106 -16.08 7.40 -2.02
C PRO A 106 -16.30 7.37 -0.50
N ASP A 107 -17.06 6.39 0.00
CA ASP A 107 -17.46 6.27 1.41
C ASP A 107 -16.61 5.27 2.22
N GLU A 108 -15.66 4.57 1.60
CA GLU A 108 -14.99 3.42 2.23
C GLU A 108 -13.49 3.66 2.54
N LEU A 109 -12.84 4.72 2.03
CA LEU A 109 -11.40 4.99 2.28
C LEU A 109 -11.12 6.46 2.65
N PRO A 110 -10.21 6.81 3.58
CA PRO A 110 -9.74 6.12 4.79
C PRO A 110 -10.58 6.54 6.02
N GLY A 111 -11.23 5.56 6.68
CA GLY A 111 -11.92 5.70 7.97
C GLY A 111 -11.09 5.18 9.16
N GLU A 112 -11.77 4.79 10.25
CA GLU A 112 -11.17 4.31 11.52
C GLU A 112 -10.23 3.09 11.39
N HIS A 113 -10.31 2.35 10.28
CA HIS A 113 -9.61 1.06 10.11
C HIS A 113 -8.19 1.16 9.50
N PHE A 114 -7.86 2.29 8.87
CA PHE A 114 -6.53 2.49 8.31
C PHE A 114 -5.60 3.15 9.33
N THR A 115 -4.40 2.58 9.46
CA THR A 115 -3.33 3.14 10.28
C THR A 115 -2.33 3.87 9.39
N GLY A 116 -2.09 5.15 9.70
CA GLY A 116 -1.01 5.93 9.10
C GLY A 116 0.31 5.71 9.84
N LEU A 117 1.39 5.46 9.10
CA LEU A 117 2.74 5.32 9.64
C LEU A 117 3.68 6.31 8.95
N GLU A 118 4.66 6.81 9.71
CA GLU A 118 5.63 7.78 9.22
C GLU A 118 7.07 7.32 9.48
N ALA A 119 7.95 7.66 8.56
CA ALA A 119 9.39 7.52 8.67
C ALA A 119 9.83 6.14 9.16
N LEU A 120 10.51 6.09 10.31
CA LEU A 120 11.04 4.84 10.87
C LEU A 120 9.93 3.83 11.18
N ALA A 121 8.72 4.27 11.54
CA ALA A 121 7.59 3.37 11.77
C ALA A 121 7.15 2.70 10.47
N ALA A 122 7.07 3.45 9.36
CA ALA A 122 6.76 2.91 8.04
C ALA A 122 7.84 1.93 7.56
N VAL A 123 9.12 2.28 7.73
CA VAL A 123 10.25 1.38 7.39
C VAL A 123 10.22 0.10 8.24
N THR A 124 10.01 0.23 9.55
CA THR A 124 9.96 -0.92 10.46
C THR A 124 8.82 -1.84 10.10
N HIS A 125 7.63 -1.28 9.83
CA HIS A 125 6.47 -2.04 9.39
C HIS A 125 6.75 -2.79 8.09
N LEU A 126 7.27 -2.10 7.07
CA LEU A 126 7.63 -2.72 5.79
C LEU A 126 8.60 -3.89 5.96
N PHE A 127 9.62 -3.76 6.81
CA PHE A 127 10.55 -4.88 7.08
C PHE A 127 9.88 -6.02 7.84
N ARG A 128 8.96 -5.75 8.78
CA ARG A 128 8.20 -6.79 9.47
C ARG A 128 7.29 -7.55 8.50
N VAL A 129 6.63 -6.83 7.60
CA VAL A 129 5.84 -7.39 6.51
C VAL A 129 6.73 -8.26 5.60
N ALA A 130 7.84 -7.72 5.10
CA ALA A 130 8.78 -8.43 4.24
C ALA A 130 9.35 -9.72 4.87
N CYS A 131 9.65 -9.68 6.17
CA CYS A 131 10.14 -10.83 6.93
C CYS A 131 9.03 -11.82 7.35
N GLY A 132 7.77 -11.59 6.95
CA GLY A 132 6.63 -12.45 7.30
C GLY A 132 6.20 -12.38 8.77
N LEU A 133 6.70 -11.40 9.54
CA LEU A 133 6.36 -11.22 10.95
C LEU A 133 4.93 -10.70 11.17
N GLU A 134 4.31 -10.20 10.12
CA GLU A 134 2.91 -9.73 10.09
C GLU A 134 1.97 -10.75 9.42
N SER A 135 2.41 -11.99 9.17
CA SER A 135 1.58 -13.03 8.56
C SER A 135 0.63 -13.69 9.57
N LEU A 136 -0.54 -14.14 9.10
CA LEU A 136 -1.52 -14.94 9.87
C LEU A 136 -0.89 -16.22 10.44
N VAL A 137 0.07 -16.80 9.71
CA VAL A 137 0.90 -17.91 10.15
C VAL A 137 2.35 -17.42 10.25
N LEU A 138 2.86 -17.32 11.48
CA LEU A 138 4.25 -16.95 11.74
C LEU A 138 5.20 -17.88 10.99
N GLY A 139 5.91 -17.35 9.99
CA GLY A 139 6.94 -18.07 9.23
C GLY A 139 6.52 -18.62 7.87
N GLU A 140 5.30 -18.39 7.39
CA GLU A 140 4.99 -18.66 5.98
C GLU A 140 5.61 -17.56 5.08
N ALA A 141 6.50 -18.00 4.19
CA ALA A 141 7.36 -17.18 3.35
C ALA A 141 6.64 -16.57 2.12
N GLU A 142 5.37 -16.18 2.25
CA GLU A 142 4.62 -15.64 1.12
C GLU A 142 5.04 -14.19 0.77
N ILE A 143 5.44 -13.38 1.74
CA ILE A 143 5.78 -11.97 1.48
C ILE A 143 7.20 -11.78 0.92
N LEU A 144 8.14 -12.70 1.19
CA LEU A 144 9.55 -12.55 0.76
C LEU A 144 9.71 -12.61 -0.78
N GLY A 145 8.74 -13.17 -1.51
CA GLY A 145 8.70 -13.14 -2.97
C GLY A 145 8.03 -11.89 -3.57
N GLN A 146 7.46 -11.02 -2.74
CA GLN A 146 6.55 -9.92 -3.13
C GLN A 146 7.13 -8.52 -2.85
N VAL A 147 8.22 -8.43 -2.09
CA VAL A 147 8.98 -7.20 -1.76
C VAL A 147 10.31 -7.21 -2.49
#